data_AF-A0A9R1REC4-F1
#
_entry.id   AF-A0A9R1REC4-F1
#
_cell.length_a   1.000
_cell.length_b   1.000
_cell.length_c   1.000
_cell.angle_alpha   90.00
_cell.angle_beta   90.00
_cell.angle_gamma   90.00
#
_symmetry.space_group_name_H-M   'P 1'
#
loop_
_entity.id
_entity.type
_entity.pdbx_description
1 polymer ?
#
loop_
_entity_poly.entity_id
_entity_poly.type
_entity_poly.pdbx_seq_one_letter_code
_entity_poly.pdbx_strand_id
1 'polypeptide(L)' 'MTLKNYFRGQNDLYLLQIDTAKIADGLIYEATDGRNYFPHFYGPDRSFAPLQLSVVVKADKIELANHDFTCSLFDGAAI' A
#
# COMPACT_ATOMS: atom_id res chain seq x y z
N MET A 1 -5.81 6.89 6.51
CA MET A 1 -7.00 7.37 5.76
C MET A 1 -7.53 6.31 4.78
N THR A 2 -6.72 5.76 3.86
CA THR A 2 -7.15 4.75 2.86
C THR A 2 -7.82 3.50 3.45
N LEU A 3 -7.20 2.86 4.45
CA LEU A 3 -7.75 1.64 5.07
C LEU A 3 -9.15 1.87 5.66
N LYS A 4 -9.33 2.95 6.43
CA LYS A 4 -10.62 3.30 7.05
C LYS A 4 -11.70 3.67 6.02
N ASN A 5 -11.31 4.30 4.91
CA ASN A 5 -12.25 4.77 3.90
C ASN A 5 -12.75 3.65 2.98
N TYR A 6 -11.90 2.70 2.60
CA TYR A 6 -12.20 1.73 1.54
C TYR A 6 -12.37 0.29 2.03
N PHE A 7 -11.86 -0.05 3.21
CA PHE A 7 -11.83 -1.44 3.69
C PHE A 7 -12.60 -1.66 5.00
N ARG A 8 -13.38 -0.67 5.45
CA ARG A 8 -14.19 -0.79 6.67
C ARG A 8 -15.13 -2.01 6.60
N GLY A 9 -15.04 -2.87 7.63
CA GLY A 9 -15.88 -4.07 7.75
C GLY A 9 -15.40 -5.27 6.93
N GLN A 10 -14.28 -5.16 6.21
CA GLN A 10 -13.64 -6.30 5.55
C GLN A 10 -12.71 -7.02 6.55
N ASN A 11 -12.69 -8.34 6.46
CA ASN A 11 -11.80 -9.22 7.21
C ASN A 11 -10.75 -9.83 6.27
N ASP A 12 -9.77 -10.54 6.84
CA ASP A 12 -8.72 -11.26 6.10
C ASP A 12 -7.88 -10.37 5.16
N LEU A 13 -7.63 -9.15 5.61
CA LEU A 13 -6.76 -8.19 4.92
C LEU A 13 -5.30 -8.35 5.34
N TYR A 14 -4.39 -8.06 4.42
CA TYR A 14 -2.95 -7.99 4.66
C TYR A 14 -2.42 -6.62 4.22
N LEU A 15 -1.53 -6.04 5.03
CA LEU A 15 -0.76 -4.86 4.67
C LEU A 15 0.59 -5.30 4.11
N LEU A 16 0.92 -4.82 2.90
CA LEU A 16 2.17 -5.13 2.23
C LEU A 16 3.11 -3.92 2.29
N GLN A 17 4.31 -4.10 2.82
CA GLN A 17 5.39 -3.14 2.72
C GLN A 17 6.20 -3.43 1.45
N ILE A 18 6.29 -2.46 0.54
CA ILE A 18 6.92 -2.62 -0.77
C ILE A 18 8.29 -1.93 -0.82
N ASP A 19 9.26 -2.59 -1.45
CA ASP A 19 10.55 -1.99 -1.83
C ASP A 19 10.37 -1.14 -3.10
N THR A 20 10.21 0.16 -2.92
CA THR A 20 9.95 1.10 -4.03
C THR A 20 11.14 1.23 -4.99
N ALA A 21 12.37 0.96 -4.54
CA ALA A 21 13.55 1.03 -5.41
C ALA A 21 13.51 -0.04 -6.50
N LYS A 22 12.93 -1.21 -6.22
CA LYS A 22 12.76 -2.31 -7.19
C LYS A 22 11.68 -2.05 -8.24
N ILE A 23 10.80 -1.09 -8.02
CA ILE A 23 9.64 -0.80 -8.89
C ILE A 23 9.64 0.64 -9.44
N ALA A 24 10.73 1.37 -9.26
CA ALA A 24 10.82 2.79 -9.57
C ALA A 24 10.40 3.12 -11.02
N ASP A 25 10.78 2.27 -11.97
CA ASP A 25 10.46 2.44 -13.40
C ASP A 25 8.95 2.36 -13.72
N GLY A 26 8.16 1.72 -12.87
CA GLY A 26 6.71 1.63 -13.02
C GLY A 26 5.92 2.49 -12.04
N LEU A 27 6.57 3.26 -11.17
CA LEU A 27 5.93 3.98 -10.06
C LEU A 27 5.81 5.47 -10.38
N ILE A 28 4.58 5.96 -10.43
CA ILE A 28 4.27 7.38 -10.70
C ILE A 28 3.56 7.98 -9.49
N TYR A 29 4.03 9.12 -9.02
CA TYR A 29 3.35 9.91 -7.98
C TYR A 29 2.41 10.91 -8.65
N GLU A 30 1.11 10.70 -8.50
CA GLU A 30 0.07 11.52 -9.13
C GLU A 30 -0.67 12.34 -8.07
N ALA A 31 -0.98 13.60 -8.39
CA ALA A 31 -1.67 14.50 -7.46
C ALA A 31 -3.10 14.00 -7.19
N THR A 32 -3.48 13.88 -5.92
CA THR A 32 -4.83 13.44 -5.52
C THR A 32 -5.78 14.59 -5.22
N ASP A 33 -5.26 15.68 -4.66
CA ASP A 33 -6.04 16.86 -4.27
C ASP A 33 -5.26 18.18 -4.44
N GLY A 34 -4.22 18.16 -5.28
CA GLY A 34 -3.35 19.31 -5.55
C GLY A 34 -2.33 19.62 -4.43
N ARG A 35 -2.35 18.90 -3.30
CA ARG A 35 -1.35 19.02 -2.22
C ARG A 35 -0.68 17.68 -1.91
N ASN A 36 -1.44 16.60 -2.01
CA ASN A 36 -0.98 15.25 -1.78
C ASN A 36 -0.72 14.54 -3.11
N TYR A 37 0.29 13.67 -3.11
CA TYR A 37 0.58 12.77 -4.21
C TYR A 37 0.43 11.33 -3.73
N PHE A 38 -0.21 10.49 -4.55
CA PHE A 38 -0.37 9.08 -4.24
C PHE A 38 0.37 8.23 -5.27
N PRO A 39 1.13 7.22 -4.83
CA PRO A 39 1.87 6.37 -5.74
C PRO A 39 0.93 5.42 -6.49
N HIS A 40 1.04 5.41 -7.81
CA HIS A 40 0.36 4.49 -8.72
C HIS A 40 1.43 3.68 -9.45
N PHE A 41 1.31 2.35 -9.38
CA PHE A 41 2.20 1.45 -10.11
C PHE A 41 1.54 1.01 -11.42
N TYR A 42 2.14 1.40 -12.54
CA TYR A 42 1.68 1.09 -13.90
C TYR A 42 2.53 0.03 -14.60
N GLY A 43 3.51 -0.58 -13.90
CA GLY A 43 4.51 -1.45 -14.50
C GLY A 43 5.56 -0.69 -15.31
N PRO A 44 6.74 -1.30 -15.56
CA PRO A 44 7.79 -0.75 -16.44
C PRO A 44 7.20 -0.31 -17.78
N ASP A 45 7.61 0.85 -18.29
CA ASP A 45 7.11 1.42 -19.55
C ASP A 45 5.57 1.48 -19.68
N ARG A 46 4.85 1.59 -18.56
CA ARG A 46 3.38 1.51 -18.52
C ARG A 46 2.82 0.22 -19.14
N SER A 47 3.54 -0.90 -18.96
CA SER A 47 3.12 -2.22 -19.43
C SER A 47 1.90 -2.79 -18.71
N PHE A 48 1.52 -2.22 -17.55
CA PHE A 48 0.52 -2.76 -16.63
C PHE A 48 0.83 -4.18 -16.14
N ALA A 49 2.12 -4.56 -16.20
CA ALA A 49 2.58 -5.81 -15.64
C ALA A 49 2.29 -5.86 -14.12
N PRO A 50 1.89 -7.02 -13.58
CA PRO A 50 1.53 -7.13 -12.18
C PRO A 50 2.74 -6.90 -11.26
N LEU A 51 2.46 -6.41 -10.05
CA LEU A 51 3.45 -6.27 -9.00
C LEU A 51 3.99 -7.67 -8.62
N GLN A 52 5.30 -7.86 -8.74
CA GLN A 52 5.96 -9.13 -8.44
C GLN A 52 6.07 -9.35 -6.93
N LEU A 53 5.82 -10.56 -6.44
CA LEU A 53 5.92 -10.86 -4.99
C LEU A 53 7.31 -10.59 -4.40
N SER A 54 8.37 -10.68 -5.20
CA SER A 54 9.75 -10.44 -4.81
C SER A 54 10.06 -9.00 -4.37
N VAL A 55 9.13 -8.06 -4.59
CA VAL A 55 9.23 -6.65 -4.17
C VAL A 55 8.58 -6.40 -2.80
N VAL A 56 7.86 -7.37 -2.24
CA VAL A 56 7.28 -7.29 -0.90
C VAL A 56 8.38 -7.54 0.12
N VAL A 57 8.64 -6.55 0.98
CA VAL A 57 9.64 -6.63 2.05
C VAL A 57 9.06 -7.31 3.28
N LYS A 58 7.82 -6.96 3.62
CA LYS A 58 7.04 -7.53 4.73
C LYS A 58 5.58 -7.58 4.36
N ALA A 59 4.87 -8.54 4.92
CA ALA A 59 3.43 -8.62 4.91
C ALA A 59 2.97 -8.92 6.33
N ASP A 60 1.91 -8.25 6.78
CA ASP A 60 1.30 -8.54 8.07
C ASP A 60 -0.22 -8.51 7.96
N LYS A 61 -0.87 -9.37 8.75
CA LYS A 61 -2.32 -9.45 8.77
C LYS A 61 -2.86 -8.22 9.48
N ILE A 62 -3.89 -7.60 8.89
CA ILE A 62 -4.63 -6.55 9.55
C ILE A 62 -5.72 -7.21 10.38
N GLU A 63 -5.67 -7.00 11.68
CA GLU A 63 -6.68 -7.47 12.63
C GLU A 63 -7.67 -6.34 12.96
N LEU A 64 -8.92 -6.70 13.24
CA LEU A 64 -9.92 -5.75 13.73
C LEU A 64 -10.05 -5.91 15.25
N ALA A 65 -9.63 -4.89 16.00
CA ALA A 65 -9.74 -4.85 17.45
C ALA A 65 -10.48 -3.57 17.87
N ASN A 66 -11.51 -3.69 18.72
CA ASN A 66 -12.27 -2.55 19.25
C ASN A 66 -12.82 -1.59 18.17
N HIS A 67 -13.28 -2.13 17.03
CA HIS A 67 -13.76 -1.38 15.87
C HIS A 67 -12.69 -0.55 15.13
N ASP A 68 -11.41 -0.77 15.41
CA ASP A 68 -10.31 -0.18 14.65
C ASP A 68 -9.37 -1.27 14.11
N PHE A 69 -8.59 -0.90 13.12
CA PHE A 69 -7.60 -1.78 12.51
C PHE A 69 -6.31 -1.76 13.30
N THR A 70 -5.70 -2.92 13.48
CA THR A 70 -4.38 -3.10 14.09
C THR A 70 -3.47 -3.92 13.18
N CYS A 71 -2.21 -3.53 13.07
CA CYS A 71 -1.20 -4.21 12.26
C CYS A 71 0.18 -3.81 12.80
N SER A 72 1.11 -4.77 12.90
CA SER A 72 2.48 -4.52 13.40
C SER A 72 3.27 -3.56 12.51
N LEU A 73 2.85 -3.38 11.25
CA LEU A 73 3.49 -2.46 10.32
C LEU A 73 3.05 -1.00 10.51
N PHE A 74 2.04 -0.70 11.32
CA PHE A 74 1.63 0.69 11.58
C PHE A 74 2.69 1.47 12.36
N ASP A 75 3.43 0.81 13.26
CA ASP A 75 4.46 1.46 14.08
C ASP A 75 5.73 1.86 13.29
N GLY A 76 5.87 1.34 12.07
CA GLY A 76 6.99 1.64 11.16
C GLY A 76 6.64 2.61 10.02
N ALA A 77 5.38 3.01 9.89
CA ALA A 77 4.95 3.97 8.90
C ALA A 77 4.99 5.37 9.51
N ALA A 78 5.93 6.22 9.07
CA ALA A 78 5.83 7.65 9.32
C ALA A 78 4.50 8.13 8.73
N ILE A 79 3.60 8.60 9.61
CA ILE A 79 2.28 9.16 9.25
C ILE A 79 2.47 10.60 8.79
#